data_AF-A0A2M8NG66-F1
#
_entry.id   AF-A0A2M8NG66-F1
#
_cell.length_a   1.000
_cell.length_b   1.000
_cell.length_c   1.000
_cell.angle_alpha   90.00
_cell.angle_beta   90.00
_cell.angle_gamma   90.00
#
_symmetry.space_group_name_H-M   'P 1'
#
loop_
_entity.id
_entity.type
_entity.pdbx_description
1 polymer ?
#
loop_
_entity_poly.entity_id
_entity_poly.type
_entity_poly.pdbx_seq_one_letter_code
_entity_poly.pdbx_strand_id
1 'polypeptide(L)'
;HQIPFLVAFPDRRGDPAIGHFISIGDGNYAVTGGWGSLQAPHTGSDFIGMAATGKRIHMRVMDFYRCDEQTIVENWIPIDIPHILLQMGVDVFGRMRHQFCQRDAIRVSEWLLRS
;
A
#
# COMPACT_ATOMS: atom_id res chain seq x y z
N HIS A 1 -1.81 2.72 -13.16
CA HIS A 1 -1.38 2.37 -11.78
C HIS A 1 -1.62 0.90 -11.41
N GLN A 2 -2.63 0.22 -11.95
CA GLN A 2 -2.96 -1.17 -11.57
C GLN A 2 -1.99 -2.23 -12.13
N ILE A 3 -1.53 -2.06 -13.38
CA ILE A 3 -0.69 -3.05 -14.07
C ILE A 3 0.60 -3.41 -13.30
N PRO A 4 1.39 -2.46 -12.77
CA PRO A 4 2.60 -2.80 -12.01
C PRO A 4 2.33 -3.68 -10.78
N PHE A 5 1.20 -3.46 -10.09
CA PHE A 5 0.81 -4.30 -8.95
C PHE A 5 0.46 -5.73 -9.39
N LEU A 6 -0.26 -5.88 -10.51
CA LEU A 6 -0.60 -7.19 -11.05
C LEU A 6 0.62 -7.98 -11.51
N VAL A 7 1.60 -7.29 -12.12
CA VAL A 7 2.85 -7.89 -12.58
C VAL A 7 3.69 -8.35 -11.41
N ALA A 8 3.82 -7.54 -10.36
CA ALA A 8 4.64 -7.88 -9.20
C ALA A 8 4.04 -8.99 -8.31
N PHE A 9 2.70 -9.07 -8.27
CA PHE A 9 1.95 -10.01 -7.44
C PHE A 9 0.93 -10.82 -8.27
N PRO A 10 1.41 -11.66 -9.21
CA PRO A 10 0.55 -12.40 -10.12
C PRO A 10 -0.28 -13.45 -9.37
N ASP A 11 0.32 -14.11 -8.37
CA ASP A 11 -0.28 -15.21 -7.61
C ASP A 11 -0.86 -14.77 -6.25
N ARG A 12 -1.36 -13.53 -6.17
CA ARG A 12 -1.98 -12.99 -4.95
C ARG A 12 -3.27 -13.74 -4.61
N ARG A 13 -3.50 -14.03 -3.33
CA ARG A 13 -4.69 -14.73 -2.84
C ARG A 13 -5.26 -14.06 -1.60
N GLY A 14 -6.57 -13.92 -1.59
CA GLY A 14 -7.32 -13.63 -0.38
C GLY A 14 -7.35 -14.87 0.51
N ASP A 15 -7.12 -14.70 1.80
CA ASP A 15 -7.23 -15.72 2.83
C ASP A 15 -8.15 -15.19 3.95
N PRO A 16 -9.44 -15.55 3.94
CA PRO A 16 -10.40 -15.14 4.98
C PRO A 16 -10.07 -15.69 6.36
N ALA A 17 -9.21 -16.72 6.46
CA ALA A 17 -8.80 -17.29 7.73
C ALA A 17 -7.68 -16.47 8.41
N ILE A 18 -6.98 -15.62 7.67
CA ILE A 18 -6.07 -14.61 8.24
C ILE A 18 -6.93 -13.44 8.70
N GLY A 19 -7.12 -13.36 10.02
CA GLY A 19 -8.16 -12.59 10.69
C GLY A 19 -8.22 -11.08 10.40
N HIS A 20 -9.21 -10.45 11.05
CA HIS A 20 -9.61 -9.04 10.86
C HIS A 20 -9.98 -8.71 9.42
N PHE A 21 -10.95 -9.47 8.88
CA PHE A 21 -11.66 -9.15 7.64
C PHE A 21 -12.98 -8.44 7.97
N ILE A 22 -13.26 -7.32 7.31
CA ILE A 22 -14.53 -6.62 7.39
C ILE A 22 -15.18 -6.58 6.01
N SER A 23 -16.51 -6.66 6.01
CA SER A 23 -17.35 -6.40 4.86
C SER A 23 -18.57 -5.65 5.36
N ILE A 24 -18.73 -4.41 4.90
CA ILE A 24 -19.79 -3.51 5.36
C ILE A 24 -20.45 -2.89 4.12
N GLY A 25 -21.77 -2.78 4.13
CA GLY A 25 -22.54 -2.05 3.13
C GLY A 25 -23.47 -1.05 3.79
N ASP A 26 -23.58 0.14 3.20
CA ASP A 26 -24.51 1.20 3.60
C ASP A 26 -25.00 1.97 2.36
N GLY A 27 -26.27 1.78 2.01
CA GLY A 27 -26.88 2.35 0.81
C GLY A 27 -26.07 2.02 -0.46
N ASN A 28 -25.62 3.06 -1.16
CA ASN A 28 -24.84 2.96 -2.40
C ASN A 28 -23.34 2.75 -2.16
N TYR A 29 -22.92 2.45 -0.92
CA TYR A 29 -21.52 2.29 -0.57
C TYR A 29 -21.26 0.92 0.03
N ALA A 30 -20.10 0.35 -0.30
CA ALA A 30 -19.60 -0.86 0.33
C ALA A 30 -18.11 -0.73 0.61
N VAL A 31 -17.64 -1.41 1.65
CA VAL A 31 -16.22 -1.53 1.94
C VAL A 31 -15.89 -2.98 2.27
N THR A 32 -14.81 -3.47 1.67
CA THR A 32 -14.11 -4.65 2.15
C THR A 32 -12.74 -4.23 2.65
N GLY A 33 -12.25 -4.91 3.67
CA GLY A 33 -10.94 -4.60 4.20
C GLY A 33 -10.40 -5.77 4.99
N GLY A 34 -9.08 -5.91 5.00
CA GLY A 34 -8.48 -6.85 5.93
C GLY A 34 -7.02 -6.61 6.22
N TRP A 35 -6.63 -7.01 7.42
CA TRP A 35 -5.24 -6.96 7.86
C TRP A 35 -4.56 -8.28 7.52
N GLY A 36 -3.75 -8.30 6.47
CA GLY A 36 -3.06 -9.51 6.05
C GLY A 36 -3.95 -10.54 5.34
N SER A 37 -5.22 -10.19 5.10
CA SER A 37 -6.18 -11.00 4.34
C SER A 37 -5.75 -11.20 2.89
N LEU A 38 -4.90 -10.34 2.33
CA LEU A 38 -4.30 -10.53 1.02
C LEU A 38 -2.83 -10.91 1.17
N GLN A 39 -2.47 -12.06 0.62
CA GLN A 39 -1.10 -12.56 0.60
C GLN A 39 -0.61 -12.73 -0.82
N ALA A 40 0.66 -12.42 -1.06
CA ALA A 40 1.25 -12.64 -2.37
C ALA A 40 2.73 -13.00 -2.27
N PRO A 41 3.21 -14.00 -3.02
CA PRO A 41 4.64 -14.11 -3.28
C PRO A 41 5.06 -12.95 -4.21
N HIS A 42 6.12 -12.21 -3.84
CA HIS A 42 6.68 -11.13 -4.64
C HIS A 42 7.65 -11.71 -5.69
N THR A 43 7.09 -12.21 -6.79
CA THR A 43 7.82 -12.92 -7.86
C THR A 43 8.02 -12.08 -9.12
N GLY A 44 7.21 -11.04 -9.33
CA GLY A 44 7.40 -10.10 -10.45
C GLY A 44 8.23 -8.87 -10.06
N SER A 45 8.63 -8.09 -11.07
CA SER A 45 9.43 -6.88 -10.93
C SER A 45 8.59 -5.60 -10.99
N ASP A 46 9.27 -4.46 -10.80
CA ASP A 46 8.80 -3.11 -11.13
C ASP A 46 7.70 -2.54 -10.22
N PHE A 47 7.40 -3.21 -9.11
CA PHE A 47 6.58 -2.60 -8.06
C PHE A 47 7.35 -1.46 -7.38
N ILE A 48 7.06 -0.21 -7.78
CA ILE A 48 7.70 0.99 -7.24
C ILE A 48 9.24 0.92 -7.40
N GLY A 49 9.70 0.33 -8.52
CA GLY A 49 11.12 0.17 -8.82
C GLY A 49 11.84 -0.95 -8.04
N MET A 50 11.10 -1.82 -7.36
CA MET A 50 11.67 -2.97 -6.67
C MET A 50 11.85 -4.17 -7.60
N ALA A 51 12.98 -4.87 -7.47
CA ALA A 51 13.15 -6.19 -8.05
C ALA A 51 12.39 -7.25 -7.24
N ALA A 52 12.04 -8.37 -7.90
CA ALA A 52 11.39 -9.50 -7.25
C ALA A 52 12.22 -10.00 -6.07
N THR A 53 11.60 -10.10 -4.89
CA THR A 53 12.30 -10.54 -3.66
C THR A 53 12.15 -12.03 -3.37
N GLY A 54 11.20 -12.71 -4.02
CA GLY A 54 10.83 -14.10 -3.74
C GLY A 54 10.11 -14.31 -2.40
N LYS A 55 9.99 -13.27 -1.56
CA LYS A 55 9.33 -13.34 -0.26
C LYS A 55 7.82 -13.36 -0.41
N ARG A 56 7.14 -14.08 0.49
CA ARG A 56 5.70 -13.93 0.70
C ARG A 56 5.45 -12.68 1.54
N ILE A 57 4.55 -11.83 1.07
CA ILE A 57 4.14 -10.62 1.78
C ILE A 57 2.66 -10.68 2.14
N HIS A 58 2.32 -10.04 3.25
CA HIS A 58 0.97 -9.83 3.75
C HIS A 58 0.60 -8.37 3.56
N MET A 59 -0.52 -8.11 2.89
CA MET A 59 -0.94 -6.77 2.53
C MET A 59 -2.06 -6.29 3.46
N ARG A 60 -2.04 -4.99 3.75
CA ARG A 60 -3.12 -4.27 4.40
C ARG A 60 -3.78 -3.42 3.34
N VAL A 61 -4.96 -3.83 2.91
CA VAL A 61 -5.71 -3.22 1.79
C VAL A 61 -7.17 -3.09 2.21
N MET A 62 -7.77 -2.00 1.76
CA MET A 62 -9.22 -1.79 1.80
C MET A 62 -9.68 -1.45 0.39
N ASP A 63 -10.86 -1.93 0.00
CA ASP A 63 -11.54 -1.54 -1.22
C ASP A 63 -12.85 -0.85 -0.83
N PHE A 64 -12.96 0.44 -1.14
CA PHE A 64 -14.19 1.22 -0.97
C PHE A 64 -14.86 1.35 -2.32
N TYR A 65 -16.13 0.96 -2.38
CA TYR A 65 -16.95 1.00 -3.57
C TYR A 65 -18.06 2.02 -3.40
N ARG A 66 -18.29 2.82 -4.46
CA ARG A 66 -19.59 3.46 -4.68
C ARG A 66 -20.26 2.73 -5.84
N CYS A 67 -21.50 2.32 -5.62
CA CYS A 67 -22.31 1.64 -6.59
C CYS A 67 -23.47 2.54 -7.06
N ASP A 68 -23.97 2.25 -8.25
CA ASP A 68 -25.35 2.58 -8.62
C ASP A 68 -26.21 1.30 -8.59
N GLU A 69 -27.40 1.32 -9.20
CA GLU A 69 -28.32 0.17 -9.18
C GLU A 69 -27.77 -1.09 -9.87
N GLN A 70 -26.74 -0.98 -10.72
CA GLN A 70 -26.28 -2.08 -11.56
C GLN A 70 -24.75 -2.27 -11.55
N THR A 71 -23.98 -1.26 -11.16
CA THR A 71 -22.53 -1.22 -11.37
C THR A 71 -21.77 -0.58 -10.22
N ILE A 72 -20.48 -0.92 -10.14
CA ILE A 72 -19.51 -0.18 -9.32
C ILE A 72 -19.02 1.00 -10.16
N VAL A 73 -19.36 2.21 -9.74
CA VAL A 73 -19.04 3.44 -10.45
C VAL A 73 -17.75 4.08 -9.93
N GLU A 74 -17.35 3.78 -8.69
CA GLU A 74 -16.06 4.20 -8.11
C GLU A 74 -15.44 3.07 -7.29
N ASN A 75 -14.11 3.03 -7.29
CA ASN A 75 -13.31 2.13 -6.46
C ASN A 75 -12.10 2.89 -5.90
N TRP A 76 -12.05 3.06 -4.58
CA TRP A 76 -10.91 3.64 -3.88
C TRP A 76 -10.19 2.58 -3.05
N ILE A 77 -8.89 2.44 -3.31
CA ILE A 77 -8.09 1.35 -2.75
C ILE A 77 -6.94 1.93 -1.90
N PRO A 78 -7.15 2.18 -0.60
CA PRO A 78 -6.04 2.44 0.30
C PRO A 78 -5.14 1.22 0.43
N ILE A 79 -3.83 1.40 0.21
CA ILE A 79 -2.80 0.36 0.34
C ILE A 79 -1.70 0.85 1.27
N ASP A 80 -1.31 0.00 2.22
CA ASP A 80 -0.19 0.29 3.10
C ASP A 80 1.17 0.00 2.43
N ILE A 81 1.61 0.94 1.58
CA ILE A 81 2.87 0.85 0.85
C ILE A 81 4.09 0.73 1.78
N PRO A 82 4.23 1.52 2.86
CA PRO A 82 5.37 1.38 3.76
C PRO A 82 5.50 -0.03 4.36
N HIS A 83 4.38 -0.67 4.71
CA HIS A 83 4.40 -2.05 5.23
C HIS A 83 4.81 -3.08 4.17
N ILE A 84 4.38 -2.89 2.93
CA ILE A 84 4.81 -3.76 1.81
C ILE A 84 6.33 -3.61 1.61
N LEU A 85 6.83 -2.38 1.53
CA LEU A 85 8.26 -2.11 1.34
C LEU A 85 9.11 -2.65 2.50
N LEU A 86 8.63 -2.55 3.74
CA LEU A 86 9.32 -3.09 4.90
C LEU A 86 9.52 -4.61 4.79
N GLN A 87 8.48 -5.36 4.39
CA GLN A 87 8.57 -6.81 4.17
C GLN A 87 9.53 -7.18 3.03
N MET A 88 9.66 -6.30 2.03
CA MET A 88 10.66 -6.41 0.96
C MET A 88 12.08 -6.04 1.40
N GLY A 89 12.27 -5.52 2.61
CA GLY A 89 13.58 -5.14 3.17
C GLY A 89 13.91 -3.64 3.03
N VAL A 90 12.94 -2.80 2.70
CA VAL A 90 13.10 -1.35 2.61
C VAL A 90 12.36 -0.66 3.75
N ASP A 91 13.10 -0.27 4.80
CA ASP A 91 12.56 0.56 5.88
C ASP A 91 12.56 2.05 5.46
N VAL A 92 11.42 2.50 4.93
CA VAL A 92 11.24 3.90 4.49
C VAL A 92 11.38 4.88 5.67
N PHE A 93 10.74 4.58 6.81
CA PHE A 93 10.76 5.47 7.96
C PHE A 93 12.14 5.50 8.64
N GLY A 94 12.87 4.39 8.66
CA GLY A 94 14.26 4.34 9.11
C GLY A 94 15.18 5.19 8.25
N ARG A 95 15.05 5.11 6.91
CA ARG A 95 15.81 5.96 5.98
C ARG A 95 15.50 7.44 6.17
N MET A 96 14.23 7.79 6.33
CA MET A 96 13.80 9.16 6.62
C MET A 96 14.46 9.68 7.89
N ARG A 97 14.41 8.92 9.00
CA ARG A 97 15.07 9.30 10.26
C ARG A 97 16.57 9.54 10.07
N HIS A 98 17.27 8.63 9.37
CA HIS A 98 18.69 8.81 9.09
C HIS A 98 18.96 10.09 8.28
N GLN A 99 18.18 10.35 7.22
CA GLN A 99 18.34 11.56 6.40
C GLN A 99 18.05 12.85 7.18
N PHE A 100 17.05 12.85 8.06
CA PHE A 100 16.70 14.02 8.87
C PHE A 100 17.71 14.26 10.00
N CYS A 101 18.32 13.22 10.57
CA CYS A 101 19.39 13.39 11.56
C CYS A 101 20.73 13.84 10.94
N GLN A 102 20.92 13.65 9.63
CA GLN A 102 22.13 14.05 8.90
C GLN A 102 22.02 15.46 8.26
N ARG A 103 20.86 16.09 8.33
CA ARG A 103 20.65 17.47 7.86
C ARG A 103 20.38 18.34 9.07
N ASP A 104 21.20 19.38 9.27
CA ASP A 104 20.82 20.46 10.18
C ASP A 104 19.41 20.93 9.82
N ALA A 105 18.56 21.15 10.83
CA ALA A 105 17.22 21.67 10.60
C ALA A 105 17.35 23.00 9.84
N ILE A 106 16.91 23.04 8.58
CA ILE A 106 16.87 24.29 7.81
C ILE A 106 16.00 25.25 8.61
N ARG A 107 16.61 26.30 9.13
CA ARG A 107 15.86 27.33 9.84
C ARG A 107 14.99 28.03 8.82
N VAL A 108 13.72 28.29 9.16
CA VAL A 108 12.77 29.02 8.30
C VAL A 108 13.38 30.35 7.82
N SER A 109 14.25 30.97 8.64
CA SER A 109 15.02 32.17 8.30
C SER A 109 15.96 32.01 7.10
N GLU A 110 16.52 30.83 6.86
CA GLU A 110 17.43 30.57 5.73
C GLU A 110 16.69 30.34 4.41
N TRP A 111 15.43 29.92 4.47
CA TRP A 111 14.59 29.70 3.29
C TRP A 111 14.04 31.01 2.73
N LEU A 112 13.65 31.95 3.61
CA LEU A 112 13.10 33.26 3.23
C LEU A 112 14.12 34.24 2.63
N LEU A 113 15.42 34.03 2.82
CA LEU A 113 16.48 34.91 2.27
C LEU A 113 16.95 34.49 0.87
N ARG A 114 16.40 33.41 0.31
CA ARG A 114 16.77 32.87 -1.02
C ARG A 114 15.66 33.02 -2.07
N SER A 115 14.56 33.71 -1.76
CA SER A 115 13.44 34.02 -2.66
C SER A 115 13.46 35.46 -3.15
#